data_AF-A0A7C3VHT7-F1
#
_entry.id   AF-A0A7C3VHT7-F1
#
_cell.length_a   1.000
_cell.length_b   1.000
_cell.length_c   1.000
_cell.angle_alpha   90.00
_cell.angle_beta   90.00
_cell.angle_gamma   90.00
#
_symmetry.space_group_name_H-M   'P 1'
#
loop_
_entity.id
_entity.type
_entity.pdbx_description
1 polymer ?
#
loop_
_entity_poly.entity_id
_entity_poly.type
_entity_poly.pdbx_seq_one_letter_code
_entity_poly.pdbx_strand_id
1 'polypeptide(L)'
;MPKFTYAKGRIIETLNFILEEIKEFEADYEDSTWEEYQNDKKLQKLIDRTVENILTAFIELCGTVITQEGIPAENYADAVKKCSKLLHFDKEEQDALSKLAIQRNRLARRYMDFRWQAIKTFIEQKKAVLKLLSKILKREEKRSDPPFSD
;
A
#
# COMPACT_ATOMS: atom_id res chain seq x y z
N MET A 1 -29.68 -3.75 -0.96
CA MET A 1 -28.21 -3.71 -0.80
C MET A 1 -27.61 -3.16 -2.07
N PRO A 2 -26.95 -1.99 -2.05
CA PRO A 2 -26.27 -1.45 -3.23
C PRO A 2 -25.19 -2.44 -3.66
N LYS A 3 -25.29 -2.91 -4.91
CA LYS A 3 -24.54 -4.03 -5.47
C LYS A 3 -23.04 -3.71 -5.54
N PHE A 4 -22.23 -4.74 -5.33
CA PHE A 4 -20.76 -4.80 -5.33
C PHE A 4 -20.01 -4.15 -6.53
N THR A 5 -20.71 -3.62 -7.53
CA THR A 5 -20.14 -2.95 -8.71
C THR A 5 -19.32 -1.69 -8.36
N TYR A 6 -19.68 -0.95 -7.31
CA TYR A 6 -18.95 0.27 -6.92
C TYR A 6 -17.58 -0.02 -6.27
N ALA A 7 -17.47 -1.10 -5.49
CA ALA A 7 -16.22 -1.45 -4.81
C ALA A 7 -15.14 -1.97 -5.79
N LYS A 8 -15.55 -2.58 -6.90
CA LYS A 8 -14.65 -3.10 -7.94
C LYS A 8 -13.91 -1.97 -8.68
N GLY A 9 -14.65 -0.96 -9.14
CA GLY A 9 -14.06 0.22 -9.80
C GLY A 9 -13.04 0.90 -8.89
N ARG A 10 -13.41 1.06 -7.61
CA ARG A 10 -12.53 1.65 -6.59
C ARG A 10 -11.22 0.87 -6.38
N ILE A 11 -11.24 -0.47 -6.36
CA ILE A 11 -10.00 -1.26 -6.20
C ILE A 11 -9.03 -1.02 -7.36
N ILE A 12 -9.51 -1.05 -8.60
CA ILE A 12 -8.67 -0.85 -9.79
C ILE A 12 -8.13 0.59 -9.85
N GLU A 13 -8.97 1.57 -9.55
CA GLU A 13 -8.56 2.98 -9.46
C GLU A 13 -7.47 3.18 -8.39
N THR A 14 -7.65 2.61 -7.20
CA THR A 14 -6.66 2.68 -6.12
C THR A 14 -5.37 1.94 -6.49
N LEU A 15 -5.44 0.79 -7.18
CA LEU A 15 -4.27 0.08 -7.69
C LEU A 15 -3.46 0.95 -8.66
N ASN A 16 -4.12 1.56 -9.64
CA ASN A 16 -3.46 2.42 -10.63
C ASN A 16 -2.80 3.62 -9.95
N PHE A 17 -3.51 4.29 -9.04
CA PHE A 17 -2.95 5.39 -8.26
C PHE A 17 -1.68 4.97 -7.51
N ILE A 18 -1.70 3.83 -6.80
CA ILE A 18 -0.51 3.36 -6.07
C ILE A 18 0.65 3.08 -7.04
N LEU A 19 0.39 2.45 -8.19
CA LEU A 19 1.42 2.13 -9.17
C LEU A 19 2.03 3.39 -9.80
N GLU A 20 1.22 4.42 -10.05
CA GLU A 20 1.70 5.72 -10.54
C GLU A 20 2.58 6.44 -9.51
N GLU A 21 2.16 6.49 -8.24
CA GLU A 21 2.96 7.10 -7.16
C GLU A 21 4.26 6.33 -6.92
N ILE A 22 4.24 4.98 -7.00
CA ILE A 22 5.46 4.17 -6.91
C ILE A 22 6.38 4.51 -8.08
N LYS A 23 5.86 4.63 -9.31
CA LYS A 23 6.65 4.97 -10.49
C LYS A 23 7.29 6.36 -10.37
N GLU A 24 6.55 7.35 -9.87
CA GLU A 24 7.13 8.68 -9.57
C GLU A 24 8.24 8.56 -8.53
N PHE A 25 8.00 7.82 -7.45
CA PHE A 25 9.01 7.61 -6.41
C PHE A 25 10.29 6.96 -6.93
N GLU A 26 10.17 5.91 -7.75
CA GLU A 26 11.31 5.22 -8.37
C GLU A 26 12.10 6.15 -9.30
N ALA A 27 11.42 7.00 -10.06
CA ALA A 27 12.06 7.89 -11.03
C ALA A 27 12.77 9.08 -10.36
N ASP A 28 12.13 9.67 -9.34
CA ASP A 28 12.53 10.99 -8.85
C ASP A 28 13.21 10.94 -7.47
N TYR A 29 12.98 9.90 -6.66
CA TYR A 29 13.28 9.94 -5.23
C TYR A 29 14.03 8.73 -4.65
N GLU A 30 13.93 7.54 -5.25
CA GLU A 30 14.42 6.29 -4.64
C GLU A 30 15.91 6.31 -4.29
N ASP A 31 16.74 6.93 -5.13
CA ASP A 31 18.19 7.00 -4.95
C ASP A 31 18.64 8.18 -4.05
N SER A 32 17.71 8.95 -3.49
CA SER A 32 18.04 10.08 -2.62
C SER A 32 18.84 9.62 -1.41
N THR A 33 19.88 10.36 -1.08
CA THR A 33 20.68 10.12 0.13
C THR A 33 20.06 10.81 1.35
N TRP A 34 20.46 10.37 2.54
CA TRP A 34 20.09 11.05 3.79
C TRP A 34 20.51 12.53 3.80
N GLU A 35 21.68 12.84 3.21
CA GLU A 35 22.22 14.20 3.17
C GLU A 35 21.35 15.12 2.31
N GLU A 36 21.00 14.69 1.09
CA GLU A 36 20.08 15.43 0.20
C GLU A 36 18.71 15.62 0.85
N TYR A 37 18.16 14.55 1.44
CA TYR A 37 16.88 14.58 2.16
C TYR A 37 16.89 15.56 3.35
N GLN A 38 18.01 15.70 4.06
CA GLN A 38 18.11 16.62 5.20
C GLN A 38 18.30 18.08 4.76
N ASN A 39 19.08 18.30 3.70
CA ASN A 39 19.50 19.63 3.29
C ASN A 39 18.52 20.31 2.33
N ASP A 40 17.64 19.55 1.65
CA ASP A 40 16.59 20.10 0.79
C ASP A 40 15.19 19.88 1.41
N LYS A 41 14.62 20.96 1.95
CA LYS A 41 13.28 20.96 2.56
C LYS A 41 12.15 20.69 1.55
N LYS A 42 12.34 21.04 0.27
CA LYS A 42 11.34 20.79 -0.77
C LYS A 42 11.36 19.31 -1.12
N LEU A 43 12.55 18.76 -1.39
CA LEU A 43 12.74 17.33 -1.65
C LEU A 43 12.18 16.49 -0.50
N GLN A 44 12.54 16.81 0.75
CA GLN A 44 12.01 16.14 1.94
C GLN A 44 10.48 16.03 1.93
N LYS A 45 9.78 17.14 1.67
CA LYS A 45 8.31 17.18 1.68
C LYS A 45 7.72 16.35 0.55
N LEU A 46 8.35 16.35 -0.62
CA LEU A 46 7.91 15.56 -1.77
C LEU A 46 8.04 14.07 -1.45
N ILE A 47 9.23 13.63 -1.02
CA ILE A 47 9.49 12.24 -0.63
C ILE A 47 8.53 11.78 0.47
N ASP A 48 8.43 12.55 1.55
CA ASP A 48 7.53 12.22 2.67
C ASP A 48 6.08 12.05 2.20
N ARG A 49 5.62 12.96 1.32
CA ARG A 49 4.24 12.98 0.85
C ARG A 49 3.95 11.83 -0.10
N THR A 50 4.83 11.55 -1.05
CA THR A 50 4.68 10.44 -2.00
C THR A 50 4.63 9.11 -1.25
N VAL A 51 5.54 8.87 -0.30
CA VAL A 51 5.50 7.63 0.51
C VAL A 51 4.26 7.59 1.41
N GLU A 52 3.84 8.70 2.01
CA GLU A 52 2.60 8.76 2.79
C GLU A 52 1.37 8.40 1.95
N ASN A 53 1.26 8.95 0.74
CA ASN A 53 0.17 8.68 -0.20
C ASN A 53 0.12 7.20 -0.58
N ILE A 54 1.26 6.63 -1.00
CA ILE A 54 1.39 5.20 -1.34
C ILE A 54 0.90 4.33 -0.19
N LEU A 55 1.42 4.56 1.03
CA LEU A 55 1.08 3.73 2.17
C LEU A 55 -0.38 3.92 2.61
N THR A 56 -0.93 5.13 2.48
CA THR A 56 -2.33 5.40 2.80
C THR A 56 -3.25 4.62 1.87
N ALA A 57 -3.08 4.80 0.55
CA ALA A 57 -3.86 4.09 -0.46
C ALA A 57 -3.69 2.57 -0.36
N PHE A 58 -2.47 2.09 -0.08
CA PHE A 58 -2.19 0.67 0.14
C PHE A 58 -2.98 0.06 1.30
N ILE A 59 -3.04 0.76 2.44
CA ILE A 59 -3.80 0.33 3.63
C ILE A 59 -5.30 0.33 3.32
N GLU A 60 -5.80 1.37 2.67
CA GLU A 60 -7.22 1.48 2.27
C GLU A 60 -7.63 0.38 1.29
N LEU A 61 -6.75 0.07 0.34
CA LEU A 61 -6.93 -1.03 -0.60
C LEU A 61 -7.02 -2.37 0.14
N CYS A 62 -6.10 -2.65 1.06
CA CYS A 62 -6.14 -3.85 1.89
C CYS A 62 -7.44 -3.95 2.69
N GLY A 63 -7.85 -2.85 3.32
CA GLY A 63 -9.11 -2.75 4.06
C GLY A 63 -10.34 -3.01 3.18
N THR A 64 -10.34 -2.48 1.96
CA THR A 64 -11.42 -2.69 0.99
C THR A 64 -11.53 -4.15 0.57
N VAL A 65 -10.40 -4.80 0.28
CA VAL A 65 -10.35 -6.22 -0.11
C VAL A 65 -10.91 -7.13 0.99
N ILE A 66 -10.47 -6.96 2.25
CA ILE A 66 -10.96 -7.80 3.35
C ILE A 66 -12.44 -7.50 3.67
N THR A 67 -12.89 -6.25 3.52
CA THR A 67 -14.30 -5.88 3.71
C THR A 67 -15.19 -6.55 2.68
N GLN A 68 -14.74 -6.68 1.42
CA GLN A 68 -15.47 -7.43 0.40
C GLN A 68 -15.63 -8.92 0.72
N GLU A 69 -14.75 -9.47 1.56
CA GLU A 69 -14.84 -10.86 2.05
C GLU A 69 -15.56 -10.97 3.42
N GLY A 70 -16.11 -9.86 3.93
CA GLY A 70 -16.76 -9.82 5.25
C GLY A 70 -15.81 -10.01 6.43
N ILE A 71 -14.50 -9.76 6.23
CA ILE A 71 -13.48 -9.91 7.27
C ILE A 71 -13.28 -8.56 7.97
N PRO A 72 -13.60 -8.43 9.27
CA PRO A 72 -13.37 -7.18 10.01
C PRO A 72 -11.89 -7.00 10.36
N ALA A 73 -11.45 -5.76 10.48
CA ALA A 73 -10.13 -5.39 11.00
C ALA A 73 -10.24 -4.47 12.21
N GLU A 74 -9.34 -4.66 13.18
CA GLU A 74 -9.31 -3.86 14.41
C GLU A 74 -8.58 -2.53 14.22
N ASN A 75 -7.58 -2.52 13.34
CA ASN A 75 -6.78 -1.35 13.01
C ASN A 75 -6.10 -1.55 11.65
N TYR A 76 -5.35 -0.54 11.20
CA TYR A 76 -4.69 -0.56 9.90
C TYR A 76 -3.63 -1.66 9.74
N ALA A 77 -2.85 -1.97 10.77
CA ALA A 77 -1.86 -3.03 10.69
C ALA A 77 -2.54 -4.41 10.58
N ASP A 78 -3.61 -4.61 11.35
CA ASP A 78 -4.44 -5.81 11.28
C ASP A 78 -5.12 -5.95 9.91
N ALA A 79 -5.60 -4.86 9.29
CA ALA A 79 -6.18 -4.88 7.95
C ALA A 79 -5.17 -5.38 6.90
N VAL A 80 -3.95 -4.85 6.91
CA VAL A 80 -2.88 -5.30 6.00
C VAL A 80 -2.49 -6.76 6.26
N LYS A 81 -2.40 -7.17 7.53
CA LYS A 81 -2.06 -8.54 7.92
C LYS A 81 -3.13 -9.55 7.47
N LYS A 82 -4.40 -9.22 7.68
CA LYS A 82 -5.54 -10.04 7.22
C LYS A 82 -5.61 -10.11 5.69
N CYS A 83 -5.37 -9.00 5.01
CA CYS A 83 -5.34 -8.98 3.54
C CYS A 83 -4.20 -9.84 2.97
N SER A 84 -2.99 -9.71 3.50
CA SER A 84 -1.84 -10.54 3.08
C SER A 84 -2.05 -12.02 3.41
N LYS A 85 -2.65 -12.34 4.55
CA LYS A 85 -3.08 -13.72 4.88
C LYS A 85 -4.11 -14.27 3.89
N LEU A 86 -5.14 -13.49 3.56
CA LEU A 86 -6.17 -13.83 2.56
C LEU A 86 -5.54 -14.13 1.19
N LEU A 87 -4.46 -13.42 0.83
CA LEU A 87 -3.72 -13.59 -0.43
C LEU A 87 -2.60 -14.64 -0.35
N HIS A 88 -2.58 -15.45 0.70
CA HIS A 88 -1.64 -16.56 0.91
C HIS A 88 -0.17 -16.12 0.91
N PHE A 89 0.15 -15.02 1.59
CA PHE A 89 1.52 -14.65 1.95
C PHE A 89 1.97 -15.49 3.15
N ASP A 90 3.27 -15.73 3.29
CA ASP A 90 3.81 -16.37 4.49
C ASP A 90 3.79 -15.41 5.71
N LYS A 91 4.10 -15.94 6.89
CA LYS A 91 4.01 -15.16 8.14
C LYS A 91 5.01 -14.01 8.18
N GLU A 92 6.21 -14.19 7.62
CA GLU A 92 7.27 -13.20 7.62
C GLU A 92 6.88 -12.01 6.73
N GLU A 93 6.38 -12.28 5.53
CA GLU A 93 5.84 -11.27 4.64
C GLU A 93 4.61 -10.56 5.22
N GLN A 94 3.70 -11.29 5.87
CA GLN A 94 2.55 -10.70 6.57
C GLN A 94 2.99 -9.70 7.64
N ASP A 95 3.95 -10.09 8.49
CA ASP A 95 4.46 -9.23 9.56
C ASP A 95 5.21 -8.02 8.98
N ALA A 96 6.00 -8.21 7.92
CA ALA A 96 6.73 -7.14 7.26
C ALA A 96 5.79 -6.10 6.62
N LEU A 97 4.76 -6.54 5.90
CA LEU A 97 3.75 -5.67 5.30
C LEU A 97 2.94 -4.93 6.37
N SER A 98 2.56 -5.60 7.46
CA SER A 98 1.76 -4.96 8.53
C SER A 98 2.49 -3.78 9.20
N LYS A 99 3.83 -3.82 9.25
CA LYS A 99 4.66 -2.73 9.80
C LYS A 99 4.59 -1.45 8.98
N LEU A 100 4.19 -1.52 7.71
CA LEU A 100 4.00 -0.33 6.86
C LEU A 100 2.88 0.58 7.37
N ALA A 101 1.87 0.03 8.06
CA ALA A 101 0.83 0.84 8.71
C ALA A 101 1.40 1.78 9.77
N ILE A 102 2.46 1.36 10.48
CA ILE A 102 3.16 2.19 11.46
C ILE A 102 3.98 3.28 10.75
N GLN A 103 4.60 2.95 9.61
CA GLN A 103 5.40 3.91 8.84
C GLN A 103 4.53 5.04 8.26
N ARG A 104 3.33 4.72 7.76
CA ARG A 104 2.35 5.73 7.35
C ARG A 104 2.02 6.68 8.50
N ASN A 105 1.78 6.16 9.70
CA ASN A 105 1.53 7.01 10.87
C ASN A 105 2.71 7.91 11.22
N ARG A 106 3.96 7.45 11.02
CA ARG A 106 5.17 8.26 11.26
C ARG A 106 5.26 9.46 10.32
N LEU A 107 4.92 9.27 9.05
CA LEU A 107 4.87 10.34 8.05
C LEU A 107 3.71 11.30 8.33
N ALA A 108 2.48 10.77 8.47
CA ALA A 108 1.28 11.58 8.65
C ALA A 108 1.31 12.44 9.93
N ARG A 109 1.83 11.90 11.04
CA ARG A 109 1.95 12.63 12.32
C ARG A 109 3.23 13.46 12.43
N ARG A 110 4.07 13.48 11.39
CA ARG A 110 5.32 14.26 11.32
C ARG A 110 6.25 14.00 12.51
N TYR A 111 6.41 12.74 12.92
CA TYR A 111 7.42 12.39 13.92
C TYR A 111 8.80 12.58 13.27
N MET A 112 9.39 13.78 13.46
CA MET A 112 10.51 14.27 12.66
C MET A 112 11.71 13.32 12.65
N ASP A 113 11.98 12.64 13.76
CA ASP A 113 13.12 11.73 13.92
C ASP A 113 12.94 10.40 13.16
N PHE A 114 11.73 10.07 12.70
CA PHE A 114 11.42 8.75 12.13
C PHE A 114 10.96 8.78 10.67
N ARG A 115 10.87 9.96 10.03
CA ARG A 115 10.38 10.08 8.64
C ARG A 115 11.30 9.38 7.65
N TRP A 116 12.62 9.59 7.75
CA TRP A 116 13.58 8.89 6.91
C TRP A 116 13.60 7.37 7.13
N GLN A 117 13.44 6.94 8.39
CA GLN A 117 13.30 5.51 8.66
C GLN A 117 12.05 4.92 8.02
N ALA A 118 10.93 5.66 8.00
CA ALA A 118 9.71 5.25 7.31
C ALA A 118 9.94 5.09 5.80
N ILE A 119 10.66 6.02 5.17
CA ILE A 119 11.03 5.96 3.74
C ILE A 119 11.91 4.73 3.48
N LYS A 120 12.97 4.52 4.27
CA LYS A 120 13.84 3.33 4.10
C LYS A 120 13.08 2.02 4.27
N THR A 121 12.21 1.93 5.28
CA THR A 121 11.37 0.74 5.45
C THR A 121 10.43 0.53 4.27
N PHE A 122 9.88 1.59 3.67
CA PHE A 122 9.09 1.45 2.44
C PHE A 122 9.94 0.89 1.29
N ILE A 123 11.14 1.43 1.05
CA ILE A 123 12.06 0.94 0.01
C ILE A 123 12.38 -0.56 0.23
N GLU A 124 12.76 -0.94 1.45
CA GLU A 124 13.05 -2.32 1.83
C GLU A 124 11.86 -3.28 1.58
N GLN A 125 10.63 -2.79 1.75
CA GLN A 125 9.40 -3.58 1.58
C GLN A 125 8.72 -3.40 0.22
N LYS A 126 9.26 -2.56 -0.68
CA LYS A 126 8.64 -2.21 -1.97
C LYS A 126 8.31 -3.46 -2.79
N LYS A 127 9.23 -4.45 -2.81
CA LYS A 127 9.01 -5.73 -3.50
C LYS A 127 7.81 -6.51 -2.93
N ALA A 128 7.64 -6.53 -1.61
CA ALA A 128 6.50 -7.20 -0.98
C ALA A 128 5.19 -6.46 -1.26
N VAL A 129 5.22 -5.12 -1.28
CA VAL A 129 4.08 -4.28 -1.69
C VAL A 129 3.67 -4.61 -3.12
N LEU A 130 4.59 -4.56 -4.08
CA LEU A 130 4.30 -4.86 -5.49
C LEU A 130 3.77 -6.29 -5.68
N LYS A 131 4.34 -7.27 -4.95
CA LYS A 131 3.82 -8.64 -4.93
C LYS A 131 2.36 -8.66 -4.47
N LEU A 132 2.00 -7.93 -3.41
CA LEU A 132 0.63 -7.87 -2.90
C LEU A 132 -0.32 -7.22 -3.92
N LEU A 133 0.06 -6.07 -4.49
CA LEU A 133 -0.74 -5.39 -5.53
C LEU A 133 -1.01 -6.32 -6.71
N SER A 134 0.01 -7.06 -7.17
CA SER A 134 -0.15 -8.02 -8.27
C SER A 134 -1.13 -9.15 -7.95
N LYS A 135 -1.17 -9.61 -6.68
CA LYS A 135 -2.12 -10.63 -6.24
C LYS A 135 -3.54 -10.09 -6.14
N ILE A 136 -3.72 -8.83 -5.70
CA ILE A 136 -5.03 -8.17 -5.71
C ILE A 136 -5.53 -8.03 -7.15
N LEU A 137 -4.69 -7.55 -8.08
CA LEU A 137 -5.07 -7.43 -9.48
C LEU A 137 -5.56 -8.76 -10.06
N LYS A 138 -4.78 -9.84 -9.88
CA LYS A 138 -5.16 -11.19 -10.31
C LYS A 138 -6.46 -11.69 -9.65
N ARG A 139 -6.75 -11.29 -8.41
CA ARG A 139 -8.01 -11.60 -7.73
C ARG A 139 -9.17 -10.87 -8.40
N GLU A 140 -9.02 -9.58 -8.72
CA GLU A 140 -10.06 -8.80 -9.38
C GLU A 140 -10.35 -9.28 -10.80
N GLU A 141 -9.31 -9.65 -11.55
CA GLU A 141 -9.44 -10.26 -12.89
C GLU A 141 -10.30 -11.53 -12.82
N LYS A 142 -9.98 -12.47 -11.93
CA LYS A 142 -10.76 -13.71 -11.76
C LYS A 142 -12.21 -13.49 -11.31
N ARG A 143 -12.47 -12.44 -10.53
CA ARG A 143 -13.83 -12.04 -10.13
C ARG A 143 -14.59 -11.34 -11.27
N SER A 144 -13.91 -10.98 -12.36
CA SER A 144 -14.49 -10.32 -13.54
C SER A 144 -14.97 -11.29 -14.61
N ASP A 145 -14.48 -12.53 -14.60
CA ASP A 145 -14.95 -13.57 -15.51
C ASP A 145 -16.37 -14.02 -15.10
N PRO A 146 -17.37 -13.91 -16.00
CA PRO A 146 -18.71 -14.40 -15.70
C PRO A 146 -18.68 -15.94 -15.56
N PRO A 147 -19.41 -16.53 -14.61
CA PRO A 147 -19.46 -17.99 -14.41
C PRO A 147 -20.20 -18.76 -15.53
N PHE A 148 -20.52 -18.13 -16.66
CA PHE A 148 -21.20 -18.76 -17.79
C PHE A 148 -20.66 -18.19 -19.10
N SER A 149 -19.63 -18.85 -19.61
CA SER A 149 -19.32 -18.89 -21.04
C SER A 149 -19.36 -20.36 -21.44
N ASP A 150 -20.59 -20.89 -21.52
CA ASP A 150 -20.95 -22.08 -22.28
C ASP A 150 -21.71 -21.63 -23.53
#